data_AF-A0A8J2TTM2-F1
#
_entry.id   AF-A0A8J2TTM2-F1
#
_cell.length_a   1.000
_cell.length_b   1.000
_cell.length_c   1.000
_cell.angle_alpha   90.00
_cell.angle_beta   90.00
_cell.angle_gamma   90.00
#
_symmetry.space_group_name_H-M   'P 1'
#
loop_
_entity.id
_entity.type
_entity.pdbx_description
1 polymer ?
#
loop_
_entity_poly.entity_id
_entity_poly.type
_entity_poly.pdbx_seq_one_letter_code
_entity_poly.pdbx_strand_id
1 'polypeptide(L)'
;MKTLFIFLVFITQLAVAQKELVHEVYFDTDKFEVIETEHSRLLLFLSEIESLDIEKISIYGFCDDRGSHSYNLKLSQDRANSIKTIFSNNEFDESIITNVDGKGEVLLKLVKEENVDKIRGLNRKVQIIVTPVFPPKPVEKVKTKDVTEVLKGDIKAGDNIVLENILFKTGYSYLMPESVKTLENVAKVLVERDDLYFTIQGHVCCTQNSRDAIDRKTKKRNLSVARAKYIYDYLVKKGVNPKRMKYVGMRRKFPLGGDPKFDRRVEILVTYVVENN
;
A
#
# COMPACT_ATOMS: atom_id res chain seq x y z
N MET A 1 28.01 21.56 61.82
CA MET A 1 27.30 22.25 60.71
C MET A 1 27.06 21.22 59.61
N LYS A 2 25.80 21.06 59.19
CA LYS A 2 25.32 19.95 58.36
C LYS A 2 25.85 20.08 56.93
N THR A 3 26.59 19.08 56.45
CA THR A 3 27.00 18.96 55.04
C THR A 3 25.80 18.52 54.21
N LEU A 4 25.31 19.42 53.37
CA LEU A 4 24.20 19.18 52.45
C LEU A 4 24.76 18.52 51.18
N PHE A 5 24.61 17.20 51.06
CA PHE A 5 24.90 16.47 49.83
C PHE A 5 23.79 16.78 48.82
N ILE A 6 24.06 17.70 47.89
CA ILE A 6 23.17 17.95 46.75
C ILE A 6 23.44 16.85 45.72
N PHE A 7 22.59 15.84 45.71
CA PHE A 7 22.58 14.79 44.70
C PHE A 7 21.97 15.38 43.42
N LEU A 8 22.83 15.84 42.50
CA LEU A 8 22.43 16.31 41.18
C LEU A 8 22.00 15.09 40.34
N VAL A 9 20.71 14.75 40.39
CA VAL A 9 20.11 13.75 39.49
C VAL A 9 20.11 14.34 38.09
N PHE A 10 21.15 14.05 37.32
CA PHE A 10 21.17 14.23 35.87
C PHE A 10 20.18 13.23 35.28
N ILE A 11 18.91 13.63 35.15
CA ILE A 11 17.96 12.94 34.27
C ILE A 11 18.43 13.26 32.86
N THR A 12 19.25 12.39 32.29
CA THR A 12 19.53 12.40 30.85
C THR A 12 18.21 12.10 30.15
N GLN A 13 17.51 13.16 29.72
CA GLN A 13 16.47 13.02 28.72
C GLN A 13 17.15 12.59 27.43
N LEU A 14 17.29 11.28 27.25
CA LEU A 14 17.54 10.69 25.94
C LEU A 14 16.29 10.93 25.11
N ALA A 15 16.19 12.13 24.52
CA ALA A 15 15.26 12.38 23.45
C ALA A 15 15.69 11.50 22.28
N VAL A 16 15.04 10.35 22.13
CA VAL A 16 15.18 9.52 20.94
C VAL A 16 14.50 10.31 19.81
N ALA A 17 15.28 11.10 19.08
CA ALA A 17 14.80 11.72 17.85
C ALA A 17 14.40 10.59 16.89
N GLN A 18 13.14 10.57 16.48
CA GLN A 18 12.65 9.55 15.58
C GLN A 18 13.30 9.72 14.21
N LYS A 19 13.95 8.67 13.72
CA LYS A 19 14.66 8.71 12.44
C LYS A 19 13.67 8.68 11.29
N GLU A 20 13.55 9.79 10.57
CA GLU A 20 12.83 9.85 9.30
C GLU A 20 13.51 8.97 8.25
N LEU A 21 12.71 8.34 7.39
CA LEU A 21 13.20 7.60 6.23
C LEU A 21 13.11 8.49 5.01
N VAL A 22 14.23 8.71 4.33
CA VAL A 22 14.31 9.58 3.15
C VAL A 22 14.67 8.75 1.92
N HIS A 23 13.89 8.91 0.85
CA HIS A 23 14.18 8.35 -0.46
C HIS A 23 14.19 9.44 -1.52
N GLU A 24 15.15 9.38 -2.43
CA GLU A 24 15.25 10.32 -3.55
C GLU A 24 15.03 9.61 -4.87
N VAL A 25 14.20 10.21 -5.71
CA VAL A 25 13.88 9.75 -7.06
C VAL A 25 14.39 10.79 -8.05
N TYR A 26 15.27 10.40 -8.97
CA TYR A 26 15.88 11.33 -9.94
C TYR A 26 15.14 11.36 -11.28
N PHE A 27 15.24 12.48 -12.00
CA PHE A 27 14.55 12.73 -13.26
C PHE A 27 15.48 13.22 -14.35
N ASP A 28 15.15 12.85 -15.59
CA ASP A 28 15.73 13.45 -16.77
C ASP A 28 15.42 14.95 -16.85
N THR A 29 16.25 15.67 -17.61
CA THR A 29 16.00 17.07 -17.94
C THR A 29 14.63 17.20 -18.59
N ASP A 30 13.88 18.20 -18.14
CA ASP A 30 12.56 18.56 -18.67
C ASP A 30 11.45 17.51 -18.56
N LYS A 31 11.67 16.43 -17.79
CA LYS A 31 10.68 15.37 -17.60
C LYS A 31 10.17 15.27 -16.18
N PHE A 32 8.92 14.85 -16.04
CA PHE A 32 8.29 14.43 -14.78
C PHE A 32 7.93 12.94 -14.77
N GLU A 33 8.19 12.23 -15.86
CA GLU A 33 8.05 10.77 -15.93
C GLU A 33 9.21 10.11 -15.20
N VAL A 34 8.89 9.16 -14.31
CA VAL A 34 9.90 8.41 -13.57
C VAL A 34 10.49 7.34 -14.49
N ILE A 35 11.81 7.39 -14.71
CA ILE A 35 12.52 6.39 -15.52
C ILE A 35 12.46 5.00 -14.85
N GLU A 36 12.51 3.91 -15.64
CA GLU A 36 12.30 2.54 -15.14
C GLU A 36 13.23 2.13 -13.99
N THR A 37 14.48 2.61 -14.00
CA THR A 37 15.46 2.32 -12.93
C THR A 37 15.02 2.96 -11.61
N GLU A 38 14.61 4.22 -11.65
CA GLU A 38 14.14 4.97 -10.49
C GLU A 38 12.77 4.46 -10.03
N HIS A 39 11.89 4.08 -10.96
CA HIS A 39 10.63 3.42 -10.64
C HIS A 39 10.87 2.11 -9.87
N SER A 40 11.85 1.31 -10.28
CA SER A 40 12.18 0.05 -9.58
C SER A 40 12.76 0.29 -8.18
N ARG A 41 13.62 1.30 -8.01
CA ARG A 41 14.14 1.73 -6.70
C ARG A 41 13.03 2.23 -5.79
N LEU A 42 12.10 3.01 -6.33
CA LEU A 42 10.94 3.49 -5.58
C LEU A 42 10.06 2.32 -5.14
N LEU A 43 9.78 1.34 -6.00
CA LEU A 43 9.04 0.14 -5.59
C LEU A 43 9.77 -0.61 -4.45
N LEU A 44 11.10 -0.73 -4.49
CA LEU A 44 11.84 -1.35 -3.39
C LEU A 44 11.62 -0.58 -2.08
N PHE A 45 11.76 0.75 -2.10
CA PHE A 45 11.49 1.60 -0.95
C PHE A 45 10.05 1.46 -0.43
N LEU A 46 9.05 1.41 -1.32
CA LEU A 46 7.66 1.13 -0.95
C LEU A 46 7.49 -0.22 -0.23
N SER A 47 8.30 -1.24 -0.57
CA SER A 47 8.25 -2.52 0.16
C SER A 47 8.87 -2.44 1.56
N GLU A 48 9.83 -1.55 1.77
CA GLU A 48 10.51 -1.38 3.06
C GLU A 48 9.61 -0.65 4.07
N ILE A 49 8.86 0.35 3.60
CA ILE A 49 7.96 1.14 4.44
C ILE A 49 6.59 0.49 4.66
N GLU A 50 6.27 -0.58 3.93
CA GLU A 50 4.96 -1.26 3.98
C GLU A 50 4.62 -1.80 5.38
N SER A 51 5.63 -2.32 6.10
CA SER A 51 5.44 -2.89 7.43
C SER A 51 5.44 -1.86 8.54
N LEU A 52 5.60 -0.57 8.21
CA LEU A 52 5.66 0.50 9.19
C LEU A 52 4.27 1.08 9.42
N ASP A 53 3.96 1.38 10.68
CA ASP A 53 2.90 2.34 10.98
C ASP A 53 3.42 3.71 10.58
N ILE A 54 2.84 4.31 9.54
CA ILE A 54 3.26 5.62 9.02
C ILE A 54 2.38 6.71 9.62
N GLU A 55 2.99 7.71 10.23
CA GLU A 55 2.30 8.91 10.71
C GLU A 55 2.01 9.85 9.54
N LYS A 56 3.06 10.15 8.76
CA LYS A 56 2.96 11.05 7.61
C LYS A 56 4.02 10.76 6.55
N ILE A 57 3.68 11.13 5.32
CA ILE A 57 4.56 11.15 4.15
C ILE A 57 4.57 12.58 3.61
N SER A 58 5.76 13.08 3.29
CA SER A 58 5.95 14.35 2.60
C SER A 58 6.72 14.13 1.30
N ILE A 59 6.26 14.77 0.22
CA ILE A 59 6.80 14.62 -1.12
C ILE A 59 7.18 16.01 -1.64
N TYR A 60 8.47 16.23 -1.89
CA TYR A 60 9.01 17.50 -2.35
C TYR A 60 9.75 17.36 -3.66
N GLY A 61 9.23 18.00 -4.71
CA GLY A 61 9.84 18.00 -6.04
C GLY A 61 10.80 19.18 -6.22
N PHE A 62 11.87 18.95 -6.98
CA PHE A 62 12.91 19.94 -7.25
C PHE A 62 13.30 19.90 -8.74
N CYS A 63 13.78 21.03 -9.23
CA CYS A 63 14.40 21.21 -10.53
C CYS A 63 15.85 21.68 -10.37
N ASP A 64 16.64 21.57 -11.43
CA ASP A 64 17.93 22.23 -11.47
C ASP A 64 17.79 23.75 -11.73
N ASP A 65 18.91 24.46 -11.78
CA ASP A 65 18.98 25.92 -11.90
C ASP A 65 18.59 26.47 -13.29
N ARG A 66 18.27 25.61 -14.27
CA ARG A 66 17.96 26.03 -15.63
C ARG A 66 16.46 26.23 -15.83
N GLY A 67 16.08 27.19 -16.68
CA GLY A 67 14.67 27.50 -16.97
C GLY A 67 14.15 28.68 -16.13
N SER A 68 12.92 29.12 -16.42
CA SER A 68 12.29 30.20 -15.65
C SER A 68 11.78 29.66 -14.30
N HIS A 69 11.73 30.54 -13.31
CA HIS A 69 11.18 30.21 -11.98
C HIS A 69 9.77 29.62 -12.05
N SER A 70 8.88 30.25 -12.83
CA SER A 70 7.49 29.78 -13.00
C SER A 70 7.42 28.39 -13.65
N TYR A 71 8.29 28.13 -14.62
CA TYR A 71 8.39 26.82 -15.27
C TYR A 71 8.87 25.74 -14.30
N ASN A 72 9.96 26.02 -13.57
CA ASN A 72 10.55 25.07 -12.62
C ASN A 72 9.61 24.77 -11.46
N LEU A 73 8.85 25.75 -10.99
CA LEU A 73 7.83 25.55 -9.98
C LEU A 73 6.73 24.59 -10.48
N LYS A 74 6.27 24.76 -11.72
CA LYS A 74 5.29 23.85 -12.34
C LYS A 74 5.84 22.44 -12.54
N LEU A 75 7.04 22.32 -13.13
CA LEU A 75 7.67 21.03 -13.41
C LEU A 75 7.97 20.23 -12.13
N SER A 76 8.48 20.91 -11.10
CA SER A 76 8.74 20.28 -9.80
C SER A 76 7.46 19.80 -9.12
N GLN A 77 6.34 20.54 -9.27
CA GLN A 77 5.04 20.09 -8.79
C GLN A 77 4.54 18.86 -9.55
N ASP A 78 4.69 18.84 -10.88
CA ASP A 78 4.27 17.71 -11.70
C ASP A 78 5.10 16.44 -11.40
N ARG A 79 6.39 16.60 -11.06
CA ARG A 79 7.22 15.51 -10.52
C ARG A 79 6.70 14.99 -9.18
N ALA A 80 6.40 15.87 -8.22
CA ALA A 80 5.85 15.48 -6.92
C ALA A 80 4.50 14.74 -7.09
N ASN A 81 3.63 15.21 -7.98
CA ASN A 81 2.36 14.57 -8.32
C ASN A 81 2.55 13.19 -8.97
N SER A 82 3.60 13.01 -9.77
CA SER A 82 3.92 11.72 -10.38
C SER A 82 4.30 10.69 -9.32
N ILE A 83 5.08 11.08 -8.31
CA ILE A 83 5.38 10.22 -7.16
C ILE A 83 4.12 9.92 -6.36
N LYS A 84 3.29 10.92 -6.03
CA LYS A 84 2.01 10.72 -5.35
C LYS A 84 1.13 9.69 -6.08
N THR A 85 1.09 9.78 -7.41
CA THR A 85 0.35 8.84 -8.27
C THR A 85 0.90 7.42 -8.19
N ILE A 86 2.22 7.26 -8.11
CA ILE A 86 2.84 5.94 -7.93
C ILE A 86 2.46 5.36 -6.55
N PHE A 87 2.49 6.16 -5.48
CA PHE A 87 2.03 5.71 -4.15
C PHE A 87 0.58 5.19 -4.20
N SER A 88 -0.35 5.99 -4.73
CA SER A 88 -1.76 5.63 -4.87
C SER A 88 -1.97 4.35 -5.71
N ASN A 89 -1.26 4.21 -6.84
CA ASN A 89 -1.35 3.02 -7.69
C ASN A 89 -0.81 1.75 -7.02
N ASN A 90 0.01 1.90 -5.99
CA ASN A 90 0.56 0.82 -5.17
C ASN A 90 -0.16 0.68 -3.81
N GLU A 91 -1.41 1.15 -3.73
CA GLU A 91 -2.30 1.00 -2.57
C GLU A 91 -1.80 1.63 -1.26
N PHE A 92 -0.94 2.64 -1.35
CA PHE A 92 -0.65 3.53 -0.23
C PHE A 92 -1.80 4.52 -0.05
N ASP A 93 -2.21 4.70 1.19
CA ASP A 93 -3.26 5.66 1.53
C ASP A 93 -2.79 7.09 1.21
N GLU A 94 -3.63 7.85 0.54
CA GLU A 94 -3.34 9.25 0.27
C GLU A 94 -3.54 10.13 1.51
N SER A 95 -4.32 9.69 2.50
CA SER A 95 -4.58 10.50 3.71
C SER A 95 -3.32 10.72 4.56
N ILE A 96 -2.38 9.78 4.54
CA ILE A 96 -1.07 9.91 5.20
C ILE A 96 -0.08 10.76 4.39
N ILE A 97 -0.37 11.06 3.12
CA ILE A 97 0.45 11.95 2.29
C ILE A 97 0.05 13.40 2.57
N THR A 98 0.68 13.97 3.59
CA THR A 98 0.33 15.28 4.15
C THR A 98 0.82 16.46 3.31
N ASN A 99 1.92 16.31 2.58
CA ASN A 99 2.52 17.38 1.78
C ASN A 99 2.96 16.87 0.40
N VAL A 100 2.61 17.60 -0.66
CA VAL A 100 3.00 17.29 -2.04
C VAL A 100 3.28 18.60 -2.77
N ASP A 101 4.51 19.08 -2.68
CA ASP A 101 4.87 20.42 -3.18
C ASP A 101 6.03 20.36 -4.18
N GLY A 102 5.88 21.11 -5.27
CA GLY A 102 7.01 21.56 -6.08
C GLY A 102 7.73 22.70 -5.39
N LYS A 103 9.04 22.55 -5.14
CA LYS A 103 9.88 23.58 -4.53
C LYS A 103 10.63 24.45 -5.55
N GLY A 104 10.45 24.21 -6.85
CA GLY A 104 11.12 24.94 -7.92
C GLY A 104 12.57 24.54 -8.11
N GLU A 105 13.38 25.47 -8.62
CA GLU A 105 14.80 25.30 -8.89
C GLU A 105 15.67 25.29 -7.63
N VAL A 106 16.69 24.44 -7.64
CA VAL A 106 17.77 24.45 -6.64
C VAL A 106 18.97 25.17 -7.23
N LEU A 107 19.26 26.35 -6.69
CA LEU A 107 20.40 27.17 -7.12
C LEU A 107 21.72 26.45 -6.83
N LEU A 108 22.64 26.52 -7.79
CA LEU A 108 24.02 26.07 -7.60
C LEU A 108 24.67 26.97 -6.54
N LYS A 109 25.07 26.38 -5.41
CA LYS A 109 26.00 27.06 -4.52
C LYS A 109 27.30 27.23 -5.29
N LEU A 110 27.91 28.42 -5.21
CA LEU A 110 29.17 28.76 -5.87
C LEU A 110 30.28 27.80 -5.38
N VAL A 111 30.40 26.64 -6.01
CA VAL A 111 31.46 25.68 -5.74
C VAL A 111 32.26 25.55 -7.02
N LYS A 112 33.59 25.67 -6.90
CA LYS A 112 34.56 25.27 -7.91
C LYS A 112 34.50 23.75 -8.10
N GLU A 113 33.39 23.23 -8.60
CA GLU A 113 33.24 21.82 -8.96
C GLU A 113 33.44 21.64 -10.45
N GLU A 114 34.22 20.62 -10.81
CA GLU A 114 34.59 20.33 -12.20
C GLU A 114 33.42 19.76 -13.03
N ASN A 115 32.30 19.38 -12.40
CA ASN A 115 31.18 18.72 -13.09
C ASN A 115 29.80 19.24 -12.68
N VAL A 116 29.47 20.45 -13.14
CA VAL A 116 28.19 21.14 -12.89
C VAL A 116 26.98 20.32 -13.37
N ASP A 117 27.09 19.59 -14.49
CA ASP A 117 25.98 18.80 -15.03
C ASP A 117 25.60 17.62 -14.13
N LYS A 118 26.56 17.04 -13.40
CA LYS A 118 26.28 16.03 -12.38
C LYS A 118 25.47 16.61 -11.22
N ILE A 119 25.83 17.79 -10.72
CA ILE A 119 25.07 18.48 -9.65
C ILE A 119 23.64 18.75 -10.11
N ARG A 120 23.47 19.25 -11.35
CA ARG A 120 22.14 19.48 -11.94
C ARG A 120 21.33 18.18 -11.99
N GLY A 121 21.97 17.08 -12.39
CA GLY A 121 21.35 15.75 -12.33
C GLY A 121 20.83 15.37 -10.96
N LEU A 122 21.60 15.64 -9.91
CA LEU A 122 21.20 15.36 -8.52
C LEU A 122 20.14 16.34 -7.99
N ASN A 123 20.02 17.52 -8.56
CA ASN A 123 19.00 18.52 -8.19
C ASN A 123 17.65 18.25 -8.87
N ARG A 124 17.62 17.56 -10.01
CA ARG A 124 16.39 17.06 -10.64
C ARG A 124 15.88 15.85 -9.89
N LYS A 125 15.25 16.07 -8.74
CA LYS A 125 14.79 14.99 -7.87
C LYS A 125 13.44 15.27 -7.24
N VAL A 126 12.82 14.21 -6.74
CA VAL A 126 11.79 14.27 -5.72
C VAL A 126 12.34 13.61 -4.46
N GLN A 127 12.22 14.29 -3.33
CA GLN A 127 12.53 13.76 -2.02
C GLN A 127 11.24 13.31 -1.34
N ILE A 128 11.23 12.07 -0.88
CA ILE A 128 10.14 11.45 -0.14
C ILE A 128 10.62 11.27 1.30
N ILE A 129 9.88 11.81 2.25
CA ILE A 129 10.19 11.74 3.67
C ILE A 129 9.04 11.00 4.36
N VAL A 130 9.35 9.86 4.99
CA VAL A 130 8.39 9.03 5.72
C VAL A 130 8.69 9.14 7.21
N THR A 131 7.71 9.61 7.98
CA THR A 131 7.75 9.65 9.44
C THR A 131 6.90 8.50 9.97
N PRO A 132 7.50 7.50 10.66
CA PRO A 132 6.73 6.43 11.28
C PRO A 132 5.96 6.92 12.50
N VAL A 133 5.04 6.13 13.03
CA VAL A 133 4.42 6.35 14.35
C VAL A 133 5.37 5.83 15.44
N PHE A 134 5.59 6.61 16.50
CA PHE A 134 6.33 6.16 17.68
C PHE A 134 5.60 6.53 18.98
N PRO A 135 5.44 5.57 19.93
CA PRO A 135 5.78 4.16 19.81
C PRO A 135 4.90 3.44 18.77
N PRO A 136 5.38 2.34 18.13
CA PRO A 136 4.57 1.59 17.16
C PRO A 136 3.26 1.13 17.80
N LYS A 137 2.18 1.12 17.02
CA LYS A 137 0.86 0.78 17.57
C LYS A 137 0.87 -0.69 17.99
N PRO A 138 0.29 -1.04 19.15
CA PRO A 138 0.06 -2.43 19.49
C PRO A 138 -0.73 -3.10 18.34
N VAL A 139 -0.24 -4.24 17.86
CA VAL A 139 -0.97 -5.03 16.86
C VAL A 139 -2.24 -5.56 17.51
N GLU A 140 -3.35 -4.83 17.37
CA GLU A 140 -4.65 -5.30 17.83
C GLU A 140 -5.07 -6.50 16.97
N LYS A 141 -5.07 -7.68 17.59
CA LYS A 141 -5.75 -8.85 17.03
C LYS A 141 -7.25 -8.59 17.10
N VAL A 142 -7.82 -8.05 16.02
CA VAL A 142 -9.27 -7.88 15.92
C VAL A 142 -9.91 -9.26 16.09
N LYS A 143 -10.68 -9.44 17.16
CA LYS A 143 -11.54 -10.62 17.36
C LYS A 143 -12.73 -10.48 16.44
N THR A 144 -12.55 -10.81 15.17
CA THR A 144 -13.66 -10.95 14.25
C THR A 144 -14.23 -12.37 14.32
N LYS A 145 -15.48 -12.57 13.87
CA LYS A 145 -16.09 -13.91 13.83
C LYS A 145 -15.27 -14.78 12.90
N ASP A 146 -15.00 -16.02 13.28
CA ASP A 146 -14.25 -16.92 12.41
C ASP A 146 -15.03 -17.10 11.10
N VAL A 147 -14.43 -16.72 9.98
CA VAL A 147 -15.03 -16.85 8.63
C VAL A 147 -15.53 -18.28 8.39
N THR A 148 -14.87 -19.27 8.99
CA THR A 148 -15.27 -20.66 8.89
C THR A 148 -16.58 -20.97 9.61
N GLU A 149 -16.89 -20.28 10.71
CA GLU A 149 -18.18 -20.40 11.41
C GLU A 149 -19.30 -19.80 10.56
N VAL A 150 -19.05 -18.64 9.93
CA VAL A 150 -20.01 -18.01 9.01
C VAL A 150 -20.29 -18.91 7.82
N LEU A 151 -19.24 -19.51 7.23
CA LEU A 151 -19.37 -20.41 6.08
C LEU A 151 -20.07 -21.74 6.41
N LYS A 152 -20.03 -22.18 7.68
CA LYS A 152 -20.71 -23.40 8.14
C LYS A 152 -22.17 -23.16 8.49
N GLY A 153 -22.57 -21.91 8.75
CA GLY A 153 -23.93 -21.56 9.12
C GLY A 153 -24.91 -21.57 7.95
N ASP A 154 -26.11 -21.06 8.25
CA ASP A 154 -27.16 -20.84 7.26
C ASP A 154 -26.78 -19.65 6.37
N ILE A 155 -26.64 -19.93 5.07
CA ILE A 155 -26.23 -18.97 4.06
C ILE A 155 -27.30 -18.93 2.99
N LYS A 156 -27.61 -17.73 2.50
CA LYS A 156 -28.59 -17.49 1.45
C LYS A 156 -27.93 -16.84 0.24
N ALA A 157 -28.56 -17.00 -0.92
CA ALA A 157 -28.18 -16.27 -2.11
C ALA A 157 -28.26 -14.75 -1.84
N GLY A 158 -27.21 -14.02 -2.21
CA GLY A 158 -27.04 -12.60 -1.95
C GLY A 158 -26.14 -12.29 -0.75
N ASP A 159 -25.85 -13.26 0.12
CA ASP A 159 -24.94 -13.05 1.25
C ASP A 159 -23.53 -12.75 0.74
N ASN A 160 -22.92 -11.70 1.29
CA ASN A 160 -21.57 -11.29 0.97
C ASN A 160 -20.67 -11.48 2.18
N ILE A 161 -19.80 -12.48 2.11
CA ILE A 161 -18.97 -12.94 3.23
C ILE A 161 -17.56 -12.40 3.03
N VAL A 162 -17.14 -11.49 3.91
CA VAL A 162 -15.76 -11.00 3.92
C VAL A 162 -14.83 -12.11 4.40
N LEU A 163 -13.77 -12.41 3.64
CA LEU A 163 -12.73 -13.33 4.08
C LEU A 163 -11.77 -12.60 5.02
N GLU A 164 -12.22 -12.37 6.24
CA GLU A 164 -11.41 -11.76 7.30
C GLU A 164 -10.12 -12.57 7.53
N ASN A 165 -9.04 -11.88 7.91
CA ASN A 165 -7.71 -12.45 8.06
C ASN A 165 -7.08 -13.04 6.77
N ILE A 166 -7.67 -12.78 5.59
CA ILE A 166 -7.03 -12.95 4.29
C ILE A 166 -6.41 -11.62 3.84
N LEU A 167 -5.18 -11.41 4.29
CA LEU A 167 -4.37 -10.24 4.01
C LEU A 167 -3.44 -10.53 2.83
N PHE A 168 -3.44 -9.59 1.88
CA PHE A 168 -2.50 -9.59 0.77
C PHE A 168 -1.32 -8.69 1.11
N LYS A 169 -0.15 -9.01 0.54
CA LYS A 169 0.92 -8.03 0.51
C LYS A 169 0.51 -6.83 -0.37
N THR A 170 0.80 -5.63 0.09
CA THR A 170 0.41 -4.35 -0.51
C THR A 170 0.98 -4.22 -1.92
N GLY A 171 0.11 -3.90 -2.89
CA GLY A 171 0.46 -3.84 -4.30
C GLY A 171 0.73 -5.21 -4.96
N TYR A 172 0.48 -6.32 -4.25
CA TYR A 172 0.69 -7.68 -4.77
C TYR A 172 -0.55 -8.57 -4.60
N SER A 173 -0.63 -9.60 -5.44
CA SER A 173 -1.73 -10.58 -5.42
C SER A 173 -1.48 -11.79 -4.52
N TYR A 174 -0.31 -11.90 -3.89
CA TYR A 174 0.02 -13.02 -2.99
C TYR A 174 -0.32 -12.69 -1.55
N LEU A 175 -0.66 -13.74 -0.81
CA LEU A 175 -1.06 -13.65 0.59
C LEU A 175 0.13 -13.48 1.52
N MET A 176 -0.13 -12.82 2.64
CA MET A 176 0.73 -12.85 3.81
C MET A 176 0.77 -14.28 4.39
N PRO A 177 1.90 -14.75 4.95
CA PRO A 177 2.01 -16.11 5.51
C PRO A 177 0.95 -16.43 6.56
N GLU A 178 0.57 -15.45 7.37
CA GLU A 178 -0.43 -15.58 8.44
C GLU A 178 -1.82 -15.91 7.88
N SER A 179 -2.12 -15.47 6.65
CA SER A 179 -3.41 -15.66 5.98
C SER A 179 -3.56 -17.03 5.31
N VAL A 180 -2.47 -17.75 5.10
CA VAL A 180 -2.50 -19.06 4.43
C VAL A 180 -3.33 -20.06 5.23
N LYS A 181 -3.15 -20.09 6.56
CA LYS A 181 -3.88 -21.01 7.45
C LYS A 181 -5.39 -20.75 7.43
N THR A 182 -5.80 -19.48 7.40
CA THR A 182 -7.21 -19.09 7.30
C THR A 182 -7.80 -19.57 5.98
N LEU A 183 -7.10 -19.36 4.85
CA LEU A 183 -7.58 -19.81 3.55
C LEU A 183 -7.68 -21.34 3.44
N GLU A 184 -6.77 -22.07 4.10
CA GLU A 184 -6.88 -23.52 4.18
C GLU A 184 -8.15 -23.99 4.88
N ASN A 185 -8.54 -23.33 5.96
CA ASN A 185 -9.76 -23.68 6.66
C ASN A 185 -11.01 -23.32 5.85
N VAL A 186 -11.02 -22.15 5.20
CA VAL A 186 -12.09 -21.76 4.26
C VAL A 186 -12.23 -22.79 3.14
N ALA A 187 -11.13 -23.25 2.56
CA ALA A 187 -11.14 -24.27 1.51
C ALA A 187 -11.77 -25.58 1.99
N LYS A 188 -11.44 -26.05 3.21
CA LYS A 188 -12.03 -27.27 3.78
C LYS A 188 -13.55 -27.16 3.89
N VAL A 189 -14.05 -26.04 4.43
CA VAL A 189 -15.49 -25.81 4.55
C VAL A 189 -16.18 -25.78 3.18
N LEU A 190 -15.58 -25.14 2.18
CA LEU A 190 -16.15 -25.06 0.83
C LEU A 190 -16.07 -26.37 0.04
N VAL A 191 -15.18 -27.29 0.43
CA VAL A 191 -15.18 -28.67 -0.07
C VAL A 191 -16.32 -29.47 0.55
N GLU A 192 -16.57 -29.31 1.86
CA GLU A 192 -17.68 -29.95 2.58
C GLU A 192 -19.06 -29.41 2.15
N ARG A 193 -19.16 -28.11 1.85
CA ARG A 193 -20.36 -27.41 1.37
C ARG A 193 -20.40 -27.36 -0.17
N ASP A 194 -20.84 -28.45 -0.79
CA ASP A 194 -20.98 -28.56 -2.24
C ASP A 194 -22.27 -27.93 -2.81
N ASP A 195 -23.18 -27.53 -1.93
CA ASP A 195 -24.42 -26.80 -2.20
C ASP A 195 -24.20 -25.33 -2.61
N LEU A 196 -23.06 -24.74 -2.23
CA LEU A 196 -22.80 -23.31 -2.43
C LEU A 196 -22.21 -22.99 -3.81
N TYR A 197 -22.83 -22.03 -4.51
CA TYR A 197 -22.31 -21.41 -5.72
C TYR A 197 -22.02 -19.93 -5.45
N PHE A 198 -20.82 -19.46 -5.77
CA PHE A 198 -20.39 -18.14 -5.34
C PHE A 198 -19.42 -17.46 -6.32
N THR A 199 -19.31 -16.14 -6.15
CA THR A 199 -18.36 -15.29 -6.86
C THR A 199 -17.36 -14.70 -5.87
N ILE A 200 -16.08 -14.93 -6.13
CA ILE A 200 -14.97 -14.37 -5.37
C ILE A 200 -14.72 -12.95 -5.87
N GLN A 201 -14.85 -11.96 -4.99
CA GLN A 201 -14.73 -10.55 -5.32
C GLN A 201 -13.45 -9.99 -4.71
N GLY A 202 -12.55 -9.47 -5.55
CA GLY A 202 -11.31 -8.85 -5.09
C GLY A 202 -11.41 -7.34 -5.05
N HIS A 203 -10.88 -6.72 -4.00
CA HIS A 203 -10.91 -5.28 -3.78
C HIS A 203 -9.49 -4.73 -3.63
N VAL A 204 -9.32 -3.46 -3.96
CA VAL A 204 -8.05 -2.72 -3.81
C VAL A 204 -8.33 -1.36 -3.19
N CYS A 205 -7.33 -0.81 -2.52
CA CYS A 205 -7.44 0.53 -1.97
C CYS A 205 -6.89 1.61 -2.92
N CYS A 206 -7.33 2.84 -2.64
CA CYS A 206 -6.53 4.06 -2.73
C CYS A 206 -6.26 4.59 -4.15
N THR A 207 -6.65 3.86 -5.19
CA THR A 207 -6.54 4.32 -6.58
C THR A 207 -7.46 5.49 -6.91
N GLN A 208 -7.01 6.32 -7.85
CA GLN A 208 -7.78 7.44 -8.39
C GLN A 208 -8.69 7.00 -9.56
N ASN A 209 -9.79 7.72 -9.77
CA ASN A 209 -10.72 7.56 -10.90
C ASN A 209 -11.29 6.14 -11.06
N SER A 210 -11.48 5.41 -9.95
CA SER A 210 -12.00 4.03 -9.93
C SER A 210 -11.25 3.04 -10.82
N ARG A 211 -9.99 3.36 -11.16
CA ARG A 211 -9.08 2.45 -11.85
C ARG A 211 -8.66 1.34 -10.91
N ASP A 212 -8.29 0.19 -11.47
CA ASP A 212 -7.68 -0.85 -10.65
C ASP A 212 -6.26 -0.42 -10.22
N ALA A 213 -5.75 -1.05 -9.18
CA ALA A 213 -4.37 -0.89 -8.73
C ALA A 213 -3.43 -1.70 -9.62
N ILE A 214 -2.15 -1.34 -9.58
CA ILE A 214 -1.11 -2.03 -10.35
C ILE A 214 -0.60 -3.19 -9.51
N ASP A 215 -0.60 -4.39 -10.09
CA ASP A 215 0.12 -5.52 -9.51
C ASP A 215 1.62 -5.32 -9.75
N ARG A 216 2.37 -5.06 -8.68
CA ARG A 216 3.81 -4.80 -8.70
C ARG A 216 4.63 -5.92 -9.34
N LYS A 217 4.14 -7.17 -9.31
CA LYS A 217 4.83 -8.30 -9.93
C LYS A 217 4.71 -8.25 -11.45
N THR A 218 3.51 -7.99 -11.96
CA THR A 218 3.22 -8.07 -13.40
C THR A 218 3.24 -6.71 -14.10
N LYS A 219 3.29 -5.62 -13.33
CA LYS A 219 3.13 -4.22 -13.75
C LYS A 219 1.78 -3.95 -14.46
N LYS A 220 0.81 -4.86 -14.35
CA LYS A 220 -0.51 -4.72 -14.98
C LYS A 220 -1.51 -4.09 -14.02
N ARG A 221 -2.42 -3.29 -14.57
CA ARG A 221 -3.48 -2.60 -13.82
C ARG A 221 -4.71 -3.50 -13.65
N ASN A 222 -4.55 -4.59 -12.91
CA ASN A 222 -5.58 -5.59 -12.68
C ASN A 222 -5.47 -6.27 -11.30
N LEU A 223 -4.92 -5.56 -10.30
CA LEU A 223 -4.60 -6.16 -9.00
C LEU A 223 -5.83 -6.76 -8.30
N SER A 224 -6.98 -6.09 -8.35
CA SER A 224 -8.22 -6.61 -7.76
C SER A 224 -8.65 -7.94 -8.38
N VAL A 225 -8.53 -8.06 -9.70
CA VAL A 225 -8.81 -9.30 -10.45
C VAL A 225 -7.77 -10.37 -10.10
N ALA A 226 -6.49 -10.01 -10.04
CA ALA A 226 -5.40 -10.92 -9.74
C ALA A 226 -5.53 -11.54 -8.33
N ARG A 227 -5.97 -10.76 -7.34
CA ARG A 227 -6.27 -11.25 -5.98
C ARG A 227 -7.43 -12.23 -5.96
N ALA A 228 -8.55 -11.88 -6.61
CA ALA A 228 -9.71 -12.77 -6.70
C ALA A 228 -9.34 -14.09 -7.40
N LYS A 229 -8.55 -14.00 -8.47
CA LYS A 229 -8.04 -15.17 -9.19
C LYS A 229 -7.09 -16.02 -8.34
N TYR A 230 -6.22 -15.40 -7.54
CA TYR A 230 -5.33 -16.13 -6.65
C TYR A 230 -6.11 -17.03 -5.67
N ILE A 231 -7.17 -16.49 -5.07
CA ILE A 231 -8.05 -17.26 -4.17
C ILE A 231 -8.79 -18.35 -4.95
N TYR A 232 -9.32 -18.04 -6.13
CA TYR A 232 -9.95 -19.04 -7.01
C TYR A 232 -9.03 -20.22 -7.31
N ASP A 233 -7.82 -19.94 -7.81
CA ASP A 233 -6.84 -20.96 -8.18
C ASP A 233 -6.46 -21.81 -6.96
N TYR A 234 -6.36 -21.18 -5.78
CA TYR A 234 -6.09 -21.86 -4.53
C TYR A 234 -7.21 -22.81 -4.13
N LEU A 235 -8.47 -22.37 -4.16
CA LEU A 235 -9.64 -23.18 -3.80
C LEU A 235 -9.81 -24.37 -4.76
N VAL A 236 -9.59 -24.15 -6.07
CA VAL A 236 -9.58 -25.23 -7.07
C VAL A 236 -8.50 -26.27 -6.73
N LYS A 237 -7.29 -25.82 -6.42
CA LYS A 237 -6.18 -26.72 -6.03
C LYS A 237 -6.49 -27.53 -4.76
N LYS A 238 -7.29 -26.98 -3.85
CA LYS A 238 -7.74 -27.66 -2.62
C LYS A 238 -8.97 -28.55 -2.81
N GLY A 239 -9.56 -28.61 -4.01
CA GLY A 239 -10.64 -29.53 -4.37
C GLY A 239 -12.02 -28.90 -4.49
N VAL A 240 -12.17 -27.58 -4.36
CA VAL A 240 -13.46 -26.92 -4.58
C VAL A 240 -13.80 -26.95 -6.07
N ASN A 241 -15.00 -27.40 -6.42
CA ASN A 241 -15.41 -27.58 -7.82
C ASN A 241 -15.39 -26.23 -8.59
N PRO A 242 -14.59 -26.09 -9.66
CA PRO A 242 -14.50 -24.86 -10.46
C PRO A 242 -15.84 -24.36 -10.99
N LYS A 243 -16.80 -25.27 -11.26
CA LYS A 243 -18.13 -24.92 -11.81
C LYS A 243 -18.99 -24.13 -10.82
N ARG A 244 -18.70 -24.23 -9.52
CA ARG A 244 -19.41 -23.52 -8.45
C ARG A 244 -18.86 -22.12 -8.18
N MET A 245 -17.74 -21.77 -8.82
CA MET A 245 -16.98 -20.58 -8.51
C MET A 245 -16.79 -19.69 -9.73
N LYS A 246 -16.90 -18.37 -9.52
CA LYS A 246 -16.42 -17.34 -10.44
C LYS A 246 -15.52 -16.38 -9.67
N TYR A 247 -14.75 -15.56 -10.37
CA TYR A 247 -13.98 -14.49 -9.74
C TYR A 247 -14.09 -13.19 -10.53
N VAL A 248 -14.05 -12.06 -9.83
CA VAL A 248 -14.14 -10.72 -10.43
C VAL A 248 -13.34 -9.71 -9.60
N GLY A 249 -12.74 -8.74 -10.27
CA GLY A 249 -12.10 -7.60 -9.63
C GLY A 249 -13.06 -6.42 -9.50
N MET A 250 -13.27 -5.95 -8.27
CA MET A 250 -14.19 -4.87 -7.93
C MET A 250 -13.50 -3.50 -7.87
N ARG A 251 -12.17 -3.46 -8.05
CA ARG A 251 -11.36 -2.24 -7.98
C ARG A 251 -11.61 -1.52 -6.64
N ARG A 252 -11.52 -0.18 -6.62
CA ARG A 252 -11.89 0.68 -5.48
C ARG A 252 -13.35 1.16 -5.54
N LYS A 253 -14.31 0.31 -5.97
CA LYS A 253 -15.71 0.72 -6.10
C LYS A 253 -16.53 0.63 -4.80
N PHE A 254 -16.09 -0.19 -3.85
CA PHE A 254 -16.85 -0.51 -2.64
C PHE A 254 -15.98 -0.40 -1.38
N PRO A 255 -15.54 0.83 -1.02
CA PRO A 255 -14.77 1.06 0.20
C PRO A 255 -15.62 0.88 1.46
N LEU A 256 -15.05 0.37 2.54
CA LEU A 256 -15.75 0.14 3.81
C LEU A 256 -15.84 1.38 4.71
N GLY A 257 -15.15 2.47 4.37
CA GLY A 257 -15.18 3.73 5.12
C GLY A 257 -14.34 3.74 6.41
N GLY A 258 -13.52 2.71 6.63
CA GLY A 258 -12.58 2.60 7.77
C GLY A 258 -11.11 2.65 7.35
N ASP A 259 -10.25 1.93 8.08
CA ASP A 259 -8.82 1.84 7.76
C ASP A 259 -8.62 1.25 6.34
N PRO A 260 -7.85 1.93 5.46
CA PRO A 260 -7.51 1.50 4.10
C PRO A 260 -7.08 0.04 3.97
N LYS A 261 -6.45 -0.53 5.00
CA LYS A 261 -6.02 -1.93 4.98
C LYS A 261 -7.18 -2.90 4.82
N PHE A 262 -8.37 -2.56 5.32
CA PHE A 262 -9.57 -3.39 5.19
C PHE A 262 -10.18 -3.32 3.78
N ASP A 263 -9.81 -2.33 2.96
CA ASP A 263 -10.20 -2.28 1.55
C ASP A 263 -9.35 -3.18 0.65
N ARG A 264 -8.20 -3.65 1.14
CA ARG A 264 -7.35 -4.66 0.48
C ARG A 264 -7.82 -6.08 0.82
N ARG A 265 -9.04 -6.41 0.43
CA ARG A 265 -9.74 -7.65 0.85
C ARG A 265 -10.25 -8.48 -0.31
N VAL A 266 -10.67 -9.69 0.02
CA VAL A 266 -11.49 -10.55 -0.84
C VAL A 266 -12.78 -10.94 -0.12
N GLU A 267 -13.87 -10.99 -0.86
CA GLU A 267 -15.19 -11.38 -0.39
C GLU A 267 -15.72 -12.56 -1.20
N ILE A 268 -16.63 -13.34 -0.62
CA ILE A 268 -17.40 -14.39 -1.28
C ILE A 268 -18.85 -13.91 -1.35
N LEU A 269 -19.30 -13.57 -2.55
CA LEU A 269 -20.72 -13.32 -2.83
C LEU A 269 -21.40 -14.65 -3.18
N VAL A 270 -22.30 -15.10 -2.33
CA VAL A 270 -23.09 -16.31 -2.58
C VAL A 270 -24.13 -15.98 -3.65
N THR A 271 -24.10 -16.73 -4.74
CA THR A 271 -24.97 -16.50 -5.90
C THR A 271 -26.16 -17.45 -5.93
N TYR A 272 -25.98 -18.66 -5.40
CA TYR A 272 -27.01 -19.69 -5.37
C TYR A 272 -26.65 -20.74 -4.31
N VAL A 273 -27.67 -21.32 -3.67
CA VAL A 273 -27.56 -22.42 -2.72
C VAL A 273 -28.48 -23.52 -3.21
N VAL A 274 -27.93 -24.71 -3.41
CA VAL A 274 -28.72 -25.89 -3.81
C VAL A 274 -29.54 -26.32 -2.60
N GLU A 275 -30.87 -26.26 -2.72
CA GLU A 275 -31.76 -26.88 -1.74
C GLU A 275 -31.72 -28.39 -1.95
N ASN A 276 -31.21 -29.12 -0.95
CA ASN A 276 -31.31 -30.57 -0.92
C ASN A 276 -32.76 -30.91 -0.52
N ASN A 277 -33.61 -31.17 -1.53
CA ASN A 277 -34.90 -31.83 -1.35
C ASN A 277 -34.73 -33.31 -1.06
#